data_AF-A0A183FJC2-F1
#
_entry.id   AF-A0A183FJC2-F1
#
_cell.length_a   1.000
_cell.length_b   1.000
_cell.length_c   1.000
_cell.angle_alpha   90.00
_cell.angle_beta   90.00
_cell.angle_gamma   90.00
#
_symmetry.space_group_name_H-M   'P 1'
#
loop_
_entity.id
_entity.type
_entity.pdbx_description
1 polymer ?
#
loop_
_entity_poly.entity_id
_entity_poly.type
_entity_poly.pdbx_seq_one_letter_code
_entity_poly.pdbx_strand_id
1 'polypeptide(L)'
;MAPYSVMVTGANRGIGLALVKELLKNSGIQHVIATARNPDEAKDLKAINDNRLSLLKLDVTCDESIKSVYSQVEKIVGDKGLTVLLNNAGIWVKYFSNQEPNRADILKAFNTNAASVAVLTQTFLPLLRKAAAQKSSDEYSVDRAAILNISSGVGSISTNTSGSGQFGSLAYRMSKSALNSLMKTMSIDLESDHILITCFCPGWVQTDMGGPNASITAEESAAALVSSFAKLNKEHHGDMAPYSVMVTGANRGIGLGLVKEFLKNSGIQHVIATARNPDDAKELKAITDGRLSVLKLDVEKIVGDKGLTVLVNNAGIWVKYFTNQEPNRADFIKAFNTNTASTFLPLLRKAASQKSSDEFSVDRAAILNISSSLGSIGTNTSGSGENGALAYRVSKSALNSLMKTVSIDLEKDHILVASFCPGWVQTGMGGPNASITVSRG
;
A
#
# COMPACT_ATOMS: atom_id res chain seq x y z
N MET A 1 -20.08 -7.38 6.67
CA MET A 1 -21.42 -6.78 6.85
C MET A 1 -21.34 -5.30 6.50
N ALA A 2 -22.46 -4.56 6.45
CA ALA A 2 -22.45 -3.12 6.17
C ALA A 2 -22.52 -2.29 7.46
N PRO A 3 -21.92 -1.08 7.53
CA PRO A 3 -22.14 -0.15 8.64
C PRO A 3 -23.60 0.26 8.74
N TYR A 4 -24.09 0.49 9.97
CA TYR A 4 -25.44 1.03 10.17
C TYR A 4 -25.53 2.50 9.76
N SER A 5 -24.54 3.30 10.15
CA SER A 5 -24.47 4.75 9.89
C SER A 5 -23.06 5.19 9.46
N VAL A 6 -22.97 6.06 8.45
CA VAL A 6 -21.71 6.63 7.94
C VAL A 6 -21.82 8.14 7.82
N MET A 7 -20.94 8.88 8.49
CA MET A 7 -20.83 10.34 8.38
C MET A 7 -19.65 10.73 7.51
N VAL A 8 -19.87 11.55 6.48
CA VAL A 8 -18.85 12.00 5.53
C VAL A 8 -18.67 13.51 5.64
N THR A 9 -17.47 13.94 6.06
CA THR A 9 -17.17 15.38 6.20
C THR A 9 -16.77 16.02 4.88
N GLY A 10 -17.27 17.24 4.59
CA GLY A 10 -16.91 17.96 3.36
C GLY A 10 -17.42 17.28 2.09
N ALA A 11 -18.64 16.76 2.13
CA ALA A 11 -19.25 15.92 1.10
C ALA A 11 -19.85 16.70 -0.08
N ASN A 12 -19.79 18.04 -0.09
CA ASN A 12 -20.52 18.87 -1.05
C ASN A 12 -19.99 18.85 -2.50
N ARG A 13 -18.82 18.23 -2.74
CA ARG A 13 -18.17 18.12 -4.06
C ARG A 13 -17.05 17.07 -4.06
N GLY A 14 -16.54 16.74 -5.24
CA GLY A 14 -15.35 15.91 -5.43
C GLY A 14 -15.45 14.54 -4.75
N ILE A 15 -14.34 14.08 -4.15
CA ILE A 15 -14.24 12.78 -3.47
C ILE A 15 -15.37 12.57 -2.44
N GLY A 16 -15.70 13.59 -1.64
CA GLY A 16 -16.75 13.48 -0.62
C GLY A 16 -18.15 13.27 -1.19
N LEU A 17 -18.47 13.94 -2.30
CA LEU A 17 -19.73 13.75 -3.03
C LEU A 17 -19.81 12.37 -3.68
N ALA A 18 -18.71 11.94 -4.31
CA ALA A 18 -18.61 10.62 -4.94
C ALA A 18 -18.72 9.50 -3.89
N LEU A 19 -18.10 9.66 -2.72
CA LEU A 19 -18.22 8.71 -1.60
C LEU A 19 -19.65 8.62 -1.07
N VAL A 20 -20.38 9.73 -0.95
CA VAL A 20 -21.82 9.69 -0.59
C VAL A 20 -22.63 8.92 -1.64
N LYS A 21 -22.44 9.22 -2.94
CA LYS A 21 -23.12 8.50 -4.04
C LYS A 21 -22.78 7.00 -4.04
N GLU A 22 -21.54 6.63 -3.76
CA GLU A 22 -21.08 5.24 -3.71
C GLU A 22 -21.65 4.48 -2.50
N LEU A 23 -21.60 5.09 -1.31
CA LEU A 23 -22.14 4.51 -0.07
C LEU A 23 -23.64 4.24 -0.19
N LEU A 24 -24.40 5.13 -0.83
CA LEU A 24 -25.84 4.96 -1.05
C LEU A 24 -26.17 3.77 -1.97
N LYS A 25 -25.25 3.26 -2.79
CA LYS A 25 -25.47 2.00 -3.55
C LYS A 25 -25.63 0.78 -2.64
N ASN A 26 -25.13 0.84 -1.40
CA ASN A 26 -25.27 -0.23 -0.43
C ASN A 26 -26.57 -0.04 0.38
N SER A 27 -27.58 -0.87 0.12
CA SER A 27 -28.87 -0.86 0.83
C SER A 27 -28.79 -1.29 2.30
N GLY A 28 -27.67 -1.89 2.74
CA GLY A 28 -27.43 -2.23 4.13
C GLY A 28 -27.16 -1.02 5.03
N ILE A 29 -26.62 0.08 4.46
CA ILE A 29 -26.37 1.32 5.20
C ILE A 29 -27.70 2.03 5.42
N GLN A 30 -28.04 2.33 6.67
CA GLN A 30 -29.34 2.93 7.04
C GLN A 30 -29.28 4.45 7.11
N HIS A 31 -28.13 5.03 7.43
CA HIS A 31 -27.92 6.48 7.46
C HIS A 31 -26.61 6.86 6.76
N VAL A 32 -26.69 7.70 5.74
CA VAL A 32 -25.54 8.38 5.14
C VAL A 32 -25.64 9.86 5.48
N ILE A 33 -24.75 10.35 6.33
CA ILE A 33 -24.79 11.72 6.84
C ILE A 33 -23.70 12.53 6.13
N ALA A 34 -24.09 13.23 5.09
CA ALA A 34 -23.24 14.14 4.34
C ALA A 34 -23.15 15.49 5.06
N THR A 35 -21.96 16.08 5.18
CA THR A 35 -21.83 17.44 5.74
C THR A 35 -21.15 18.43 4.82
N ALA A 36 -21.57 19.68 4.92
CA ALA A 36 -21.08 20.81 4.12
C ALA A 36 -20.99 22.08 4.97
N ARG A 37 -20.03 22.96 4.67
CA ARG A 37 -19.96 24.30 5.32
C ARG A 37 -21.21 25.13 5.02
N ASN A 38 -21.63 25.11 3.76
CA ASN A 38 -22.84 25.75 3.25
C ASN A 38 -23.74 24.68 2.60
N PRO A 39 -24.63 24.02 3.35
CA PRO A 39 -25.54 23.00 2.80
C PRO A 39 -26.39 23.50 1.63
N ASP A 40 -26.78 24.77 1.63
CA ASP A 40 -27.64 25.34 0.57
C ASP A 40 -26.95 25.50 -0.78
N GLU A 41 -25.62 25.56 -0.79
CA GLU A 41 -24.80 25.58 -2.01
C GLU A 41 -24.51 24.17 -2.55
N ALA A 42 -24.77 23.12 -1.76
CA ALA A 42 -24.47 21.72 -2.11
C ALA A 42 -25.53 21.12 -3.06
N LYS A 43 -25.74 21.74 -4.22
CA LYS A 43 -26.78 21.39 -5.21
C LYS A 43 -26.79 19.89 -5.55
N ASP A 44 -25.63 19.29 -5.79
CA ASP A 44 -25.52 17.87 -6.15
C ASP A 44 -25.95 16.92 -5.03
N LEU A 45 -25.76 17.30 -3.76
CA LEU A 45 -26.28 16.54 -2.63
C LEU A 45 -27.80 16.72 -2.47
N LYS A 46 -28.29 17.96 -2.62
CA LYS A 46 -29.74 18.26 -2.55
C LYS A 46 -30.53 17.64 -3.71
N ALA A 47 -29.87 17.25 -4.80
CA ALA A 47 -30.46 16.53 -5.93
C ALA A 47 -30.56 15.00 -5.73
N ILE A 48 -29.89 14.43 -4.71
CA ILE A 48 -29.98 12.99 -4.40
C ILE A 48 -31.25 12.73 -3.59
N ASN A 49 -32.23 12.07 -4.21
CA ASN A 49 -33.47 11.68 -3.56
C ASN A 49 -33.35 10.26 -2.94
N ASP A 50 -32.75 10.18 -1.75
CA ASP A 50 -32.66 8.95 -0.95
C ASP A 50 -33.01 9.27 0.51
N ASN A 51 -33.96 8.54 1.10
CA ASN A 51 -34.46 8.81 2.46
C ASN A 51 -33.44 8.51 3.57
N ARG A 52 -32.33 7.87 3.24
CA ARG A 52 -31.21 7.58 4.16
C ARG A 52 -30.16 8.68 4.16
N LEU A 53 -30.22 9.61 3.21
CA LEU A 53 -29.29 10.73 3.09
C LEU A 53 -29.74 11.90 3.99
N SER A 54 -28.91 12.23 4.98
CA SER A 54 -29.04 13.46 5.77
C SER A 54 -27.95 14.45 5.36
N LEU A 55 -28.31 15.70 5.05
CA LEU A 55 -27.37 16.78 4.74
C LEU A 55 -27.32 17.80 5.89
N LEU A 56 -26.19 17.87 6.59
CA LEU A 56 -26.00 18.73 7.76
C LEU A 56 -24.95 19.84 7.54
N LYS A 57 -25.10 20.95 8.27
CA LYS A 57 -24.09 22.01 8.32
C LYS A 57 -22.91 21.57 9.19
N LEU A 58 -21.70 21.68 8.65
CA LEU A 58 -20.45 21.54 9.41
C LEU A 58 -19.36 22.43 8.83
N ASP A 59 -18.91 23.41 9.61
CA ASP A 59 -17.55 23.93 9.49
C ASP A 59 -16.65 23.21 10.49
N VAL A 60 -15.74 22.38 9.98
CA VAL A 60 -14.79 21.63 10.80
C VAL A 60 -13.82 22.53 11.57
N THR A 61 -13.69 23.81 11.19
CA THR A 61 -12.82 24.80 11.87
C THR A 61 -13.53 25.61 12.96
N CYS A 62 -14.77 25.25 13.32
CA CYS A 62 -15.57 25.93 14.34
C CYS A 62 -16.14 24.91 15.35
N ASP A 63 -15.71 25.00 16.60
CA ASP A 63 -16.10 24.07 17.67
C ASP A 63 -17.61 24.11 17.96
N GLU A 64 -18.25 25.26 17.84
CA GLU A 64 -19.70 25.42 17.97
C GLU A 64 -20.44 24.70 16.84
N SER A 65 -19.88 24.72 15.62
CA SER A 65 -20.41 23.93 14.50
C SER A 65 -20.21 22.44 14.70
N ILE A 66 -19.08 22.01 15.30
CA ILE A 66 -18.81 20.62 15.66
C ILE A 66 -19.82 20.13 16.72
N LYS A 67 -20.02 20.89 17.80
CA LYS A 67 -21.02 20.59 18.85
C LYS A 67 -22.44 20.56 18.28
N SER A 68 -22.79 21.52 17.42
CA SER A 68 -24.11 21.59 16.78
C SER A 68 -24.38 20.40 15.86
N VAL A 69 -23.40 19.94 15.08
CA VAL A 69 -23.58 18.75 14.23
C VAL A 69 -23.61 17.47 15.06
N TYR A 70 -22.84 17.36 16.15
CA TYR A 70 -22.91 16.22 17.07
C TYR A 70 -24.34 15.99 17.56
N SER A 71 -25.00 17.02 18.11
CA SER A 71 -26.38 16.90 18.62
C SER A 71 -27.43 16.63 17.54
N GLN A 72 -27.11 16.81 16.26
CA GLN A 72 -27.96 16.43 15.13
C GLN A 72 -27.72 14.97 14.73
N VAL A 73 -26.45 14.55 14.64
CA VAL A 73 -26.08 13.16 14.34
C VAL A 73 -26.58 12.20 15.43
N GLU A 74 -26.43 12.57 16.70
CA GLU A 74 -26.93 11.82 17.85
C GLU A 74 -28.43 11.50 17.74
N LYS A 75 -29.24 12.46 17.27
CA LYS A 75 -30.68 12.27 17.03
C LYS A 75 -30.98 11.37 15.83
N ILE A 76 -30.15 11.43 14.78
CA ILE A 76 -30.30 10.60 13.57
C ILE A 76 -29.97 9.13 13.86
N VAL A 77 -28.87 8.88 14.57
CA VAL A 77 -28.37 7.52 14.82
C VAL A 77 -28.94 6.87 16.08
N GLY A 78 -29.40 7.67 17.04
CA GLY A 78 -30.02 7.22 18.28
C GLY A 78 -29.13 6.28 19.09
N ASP A 79 -29.73 5.23 19.65
CA ASP A 79 -29.01 4.28 20.50
C ASP A 79 -28.03 3.36 19.76
N LYS A 80 -28.08 3.30 18.44
CA LYS A 80 -27.16 2.51 17.62
C LYS A 80 -25.81 3.20 17.36
N GLY A 81 -25.68 4.49 17.69
CA GLY A 81 -24.44 5.23 17.54
C GLY A 81 -23.99 5.47 16.09
N LEU A 82 -22.85 6.15 15.94
CA LEU A 82 -22.24 6.39 14.64
C LEU A 82 -21.30 5.23 14.32
N THR A 83 -21.56 4.44 13.27
CA THR A 83 -20.69 3.30 12.93
C THR A 83 -19.40 3.76 12.28
N VAL A 84 -19.45 4.71 11.33
CA VAL A 84 -18.26 5.18 10.61
C VAL A 84 -18.19 6.69 10.59
N LEU A 85 -17.09 7.25 11.10
CA LEU A 85 -16.69 8.64 10.88
C LEU A 85 -15.67 8.69 9.74
N LEU A 86 -16.05 9.26 8.60
CA LEU A 86 -15.19 9.43 7.42
C LEU A 86 -14.71 10.88 7.32
N ASN A 87 -13.50 11.11 7.81
CA ASN A 87 -12.79 12.39 7.78
C ASN A 87 -12.25 12.67 6.36
N ASN A 88 -13.10 13.24 5.51
CA ASN A 88 -12.79 13.61 4.13
C ASN A 88 -12.51 15.12 3.95
N ALA A 89 -13.07 15.98 4.81
CA ALA A 89 -12.91 17.43 4.70
C ALA A 89 -11.43 17.85 4.71
N GLY A 90 -11.08 18.77 3.81
CA GLY A 90 -9.74 19.36 3.78
C GLY A 90 -9.59 20.45 2.73
N ILE A 91 -8.52 21.22 2.86
CA ILE A 91 -8.13 22.30 1.95
C ILE A 91 -6.68 22.15 1.52
N TRP A 92 -6.35 22.67 0.34
CA TRP A 92 -4.98 22.91 -0.10
C TRP A 92 -4.70 24.41 0.02
N VAL A 93 -3.71 24.77 0.85
CA VAL A 93 -3.19 26.14 0.91
C VAL A 93 -1.85 26.13 0.20
N LYS A 94 -1.76 26.88 -0.90
CA LYS A 94 -0.55 26.95 -1.73
C LYS A 94 0.55 27.67 -0.96
N TYR A 95 1.57 26.94 -0.55
CA TYR A 95 2.68 27.43 0.26
C TYR A 95 4.02 26.80 -0.18
N PHE A 96 5.00 27.64 -0.48
CA PHE A 96 6.35 27.23 -0.90
C PHE A 96 7.38 27.39 0.23
N SER A 97 8.56 26.80 0.06
CA SER A 97 9.68 26.98 1.00
C SER A 97 10.44 28.30 0.76
N ASN A 98 10.29 28.91 -0.41
CA ASN A 98 11.06 30.06 -0.90
C ASN A 98 10.18 31.30 -1.20
N GLN A 99 9.01 31.39 -0.57
CA GLN A 99 8.16 32.58 -0.58
C GLN A 99 8.41 33.43 0.68
N GLU A 100 7.79 34.61 0.73
CA GLU A 100 7.66 35.37 1.98
C GLU A 100 6.94 34.52 3.04
N PRO A 101 7.49 34.34 4.26
CA PRO A 101 6.91 33.47 5.27
C PRO A 101 5.52 33.92 5.75
N ASN A 102 4.49 33.11 5.53
CA ASN A 102 3.13 33.37 6.02
C ASN A 102 2.66 32.30 7.02
N ARG A 103 2.77 32.61 8.32
CA ARG A 103 2.30 31.72 9.40
C ARG A 103 0.80 31.40 9.29
N ALA A 104 -0.02 32.35 8.84
CA ALA A 104 -1.46 32.17 8.78
C ALA A 104 -1.87 31.09 7.77
N ASP A 105 -1.18 30.98 6.64
CA ASP A 105 -1.44 29.96 5.62
C ASP A 105 -1.08 28.54 6.10
N ILE A 106 0.04 28.39 6.80
CA ILE A 106 0.44 27.13 7.43
C ILE A 106 -0.60 26.72 8.48
N LEU A 107 -0.95 27.63 9.39
CA LEU A 107 -1.94 27.37 10.44
C LEU A 107 -3.32 27.08 9.85
N LYS A 108 -3.73 27.73 8.77
CA LYS A 108 -5.00 27.47 8.09
C LYS A 108 -5.09 26.05 7.54
N ALA A 109 -4.05 25.57 6.86
CA ALA A 109 -3.98 24.19 6.38
C ALA A 109 -3.95 23.17 7.53
N PHE A 110 -3.13 23.43 8.56
CA PHE A 110 -3.02 22.58 9.75
C PHE A 110 -4.35 22.50 10.52
N ASN A 111 -5.02 23.64 10.72
CA ASN A 111 -6.29 23.71 11.44
C ASN A 111 -7.31 22.80 10.77
N THR A 112 -7.64 23.05 9.49
CA THR A 112 -8.67 22.28 8.77
C THR A 112 -8.31 20.80 8.62
N ASN A 113 -7.07 20.46 8.26
CA ASN A 113 -6.73 19.10 7.83
C ASN A 113 -6.28 18.18 8.98
N ALA A 114 -5.95 18.72 10.16
CA ALA A 114 -5.43 17.95 11.30
C ALA A 114 -6.07 18.33 12.65
N ALA A 115 -6.00 19.60 13.07
CA ALA A 115 -6.52 20.00 14.39
C ALA A 115 -8.05 19.80 14.49
N SER A 116 -8.78 20.26 13.48
CA SER A 116 -10.21 20.00 13.28
C SER A 116 -10.55 18.50 13.30
N VAL A 117 -9.69 17.65 12.74
CA VAL A 117 -9.91 16.20 12.72
C VAL A 117 -9.75 15.60 14.11
N ALA A 118 -8.78 16.09 14.91
CA ALA A 118 -8.63 15.68 16.31
C ALA A 118 -9.88 16.04 17.14
N VAL A 119 -10.29 17.31 17.11
CA VAL A 119 -11.43 17.82 17.89
C VAL A 119 -12.73 17.14 17.45
N LEU A 120 -12.96 16.99 16.14
CA LEU A 120 -14.15 16.31 15.63
C LEU A 120 -14.18 14.84 16.04
N THR A 121 -13.06 14.12 15.88
CA THR A 121 -12.97 12.69 16.25
C THR A 121 -13.24 12.52 17.74
N GLN A 122 -12.57 13.30 18.60
CA GLN A 122 -12.78 13.28 20.05
C GLN A 122 -14.24 13.58 20.44
N THR A 123 -14.87 14.57 19.79
CA THR A 123 -16.28 14.92 20.06
C THR A 123 -17.23 13.77 19.68
N PHE A 124 -16.91 13.01 18.63
CA PHE A 124 -17.75 11.90 18.13
C PHE A 124 -17.45 10.53 18.75
N LEU A 125 -16.38 10.39 19.57
CA LEU A 125 -16.06 9.14 20.28
C LEU A 125 -17.22 8.53 21.08
N PRO A 126 -18.10 9.30 21.79
CA PRO A 126 -19.25 8.73 22.48
C PRO A 126 -20.18 7.95 21.56
N LEU A 127 -20.44 8.46 20.34
CA LEU A 127 -21.30 7.80 19.36
C LEU A 127 -20.63 6.60 18.69
N LEU A 128 -19.31 6.66 18.47
CA LEU A 128 -18.52 5.54 17.94
C LEU A 128 -18.45 4.38 18.94
N ARG A 129 -18.19 4.67 20.22
CA ARG A 129 -18.25 3.68 21.32
C ARG A 129 -19.64 3.06 21.45
N LYS A 130 -20.69 3.87 21.32
CA LYS A 130 -22.09 3.40 21.36
C LYS A 130 -22.40 2.43 20.21
N ALA A 131 -21.83 2.64 19.03
CA ALA A 131 -21.92 1.72 17.89
C ALA A 131 -21.10 0.44 18.10
N ALA A 132 -19.86 0.55 18.59
CA ALA A 132 -19.01 -0.60 18.91
C ALA A 132 -19.70 -1.53 19.92
N ALA A 133 -20.31 -0.97 20.97
CA ALA A 133 -21.06 -1.70 21.99
C ALA A 133 -22.34 -2.41 21.47
N GLN A 134 -22.81 -2.15 20.24
CA GLN A 134 -23.90 -2.93 19.62
C GLN A 134 -23.44 -4.31 19.15
N LYS A 135 -22.14 -4.60 19.13
CA LYS A 135 -21.55 -5.86 18.67
C LYS A 135 -20.95 -6.62 19.83
N SER A 136 -21.31 -7.90 19.95
CA SER A 136 -20.75 -8.83 20.93
C SER A 136 -19.33 -9.33 20.59
N SER A 137 -18.88 -9.18 19.34
CA SER A 137 -17.53 -9.53 18.90
C SER A 137 -16.65 -8.29 18.85
N ASP A 138 -15.50 -8.35 19.52
CA ASP A 138 -14.45 -7.32 19.53
C ASP A 138 -13.55 -7.37 18.28
N GLU A 139 -13.97 -8.09 17.24
CA GLU A 139 -13.36 -8.04 15.92
C GLU A 139 -13.49 -6.63 15.32
N TYR A 140 -12.35 -6.09 14.93
CA TYR A 140 -12.25 -4.83 14.19
C TYR A 140 -12.90 -4.97 12.82
N SER A 141 -13.93 -4.16 12.55
CA SER A 141 -14.55 -4.05 11.23
C SER A 141 -15.25 -2.70 11.06
N VAL A 142 -15.52 -2.34 9.81
CA VAL A 142 -16.35 -1.15 9.50
C VAL A 142 -17.82 -1.32 9.87
N ASP A 143 -18.30 -2.52 10.20
CA ASP A 143 -19.68 -2.73 10.67
C ASP A 143 -19.82 -2.73 12.20
N ARG A 144 -18.70 -2.73 12.95
CA ARG A 144 -18.65 -2.47 14.40
C ARG A 144 -18.50 -0.98 14.69
N ALA A 145 -17.32 -0.42 14.43
CA ALA A 145 -17.02 1.00 14.53
C ALA A 145 -15.70 1.33 13.81
N ALA A 146 -15.65 2.43 13.05
CA ALA A 146 -14.43 2.87 12.38
C ALA A 146 -14.27 4.40 12.25
N ILE A 147 -13.03 4.85 12.32
CA ILE A 147 -12.59 6.22 11.98
C ILE A 147 -11.68 6.12 10.75
N LEU A 148 -12.19 6.57 9.61
CA LEU A 148 -11.55 6.47 8.31
C LEU A 148 -11.13 7.85 7.83
N ASN A 149 -9.89 8.00 7.37
CA ASN A 149 -9.32 9.33 7.10
C ASN A 149 -8.82 9.44 5.67
N ILE A 150 -9.30 10.42 4.91
CA ILE A 150 -8.77 10.75 3.58
C ILE A 150 -7.51 11.60 3.79
N SER A 151 -6.38 10.93 3.85
CA SER A 151 -5.05 11.53 3.88
C SER A 151 -4.53 11.73 2.45
N SER A 152 -3.21 11.82 2.28
CA SER A 152 -2.56 11.87 0.97
C SER A 152 -1.15 11.30 1.06
N GLY A 153 -0.66 10.72 -0.04
CA GLY A 153 0.73 10.28 -0.15
C GLY A 153 1.73 11.42 0.06
N VAL A 154 1.35 12.66 -0.22
CA VAL A 154 2.23 13.82 0.07
C VAL A 154 2.37 14.12 1.58
N GLY A 155 1.50 13.55 2.41
CA GLY A 155 1.55 13.65 3.87
C GLY A 155 2.47 12.64 4.55
N SER A 156 3.11 11.72 3.83
CA SER A 156 4.13 10.87 4.45
C SER A 156 5.49 11.54 4.41
N ILE A 157 6.19 11.55 5.55
CA ILE A 157 7.55 12.07 5.69
C ILE A 157 8.52 11.22 4.86
N SER A 158 8.35 9.89 4.85
CA SER A 158 9.16 8.96 4.07
C SER A 158 8.80 8.92 2.57
N THR A 159 7.80 9.71 2.13
CA THR A 159 7.44 9.88 0.70
C THR A 159 7.26 11.35 0.24
N ASN A 160 7.90 12.30 0.92
CA ASN A 160 8.10 13.69 0.52
C ASN A 160 9.42 13.96 -0.25
N THR A 161 9.50 13.57 -1.54
CA THR A 161 10.71 13.75 -2.39
C THR A 161 10.71 15.05 -3.17
N SER A 162 9.56 15.70 -3.33
CA SER A 162 9.43 16.93 -4.11
C SER A 162 9.56 18.21 -3.28
N GLY A 163 9.67 18.09 -1.96
CA GLY A 163 9.43 19.19 -1.04
C GLY A 163 8.08 19.88 -1.33
N SER A 164 8.06 21.22 -1.26
CA SER A 164 6.89 22.01 -1.67
C SER A 164 6.48 21.75 -3.13
N GLY A 165 7.43 21.50 -4.03
CA GLY A 165 7.18 21.21 -5.45
C GLY A 165 6.50 22.37 -6.21
N GLN A 166 6.18 22.15 -7.47
CA GLN A 166 5.55 23.17 -8.34
C GLN A 166 4.17 23.65 -7.81
N PHE A 167 3.49 22.82 -7.03
CA PHE A 167 2.13 23.05 -6.54
C PHE A 167 2.07 23.80 -5.19
N GLY A 168 3.21 24.16 -4.59
CA GLY A 168 3.25 24.83 -3.29
C GLY A 168 2.59 23.97 -2.20
N SER A 169 3.07 22.75 -2.04
CA SER A 169 2.42 21.74 -1.18
C SER A 169 2.83 21.81 0.30
N LEU A 170 3.77 22.67 0.74
CA LEU A 170 4.41 22.54 2.05
C LEU A 170 3.42 22.55 3.23
N ALA A 171 2.55 23.55 3.30
CA ALA A 171 1.52 23.64 4.34
C ALA A 171 0.56 22.44 4.32
N TYR A 172 0.19 21.96 3.12
CA TYR A 172 -0.63 20.77 2.94
C TYR A 172 0.08 19.50 3.42
N ARG A 173 1.34 19.29 3.03
CA ARG A 173 2.19 18.16 3.45
C ARG A 173 2.31 18.09 4.97
N MET A 174 2.68 19.20 5.61
CA MET A 174 2.74 19.31 7.07
C MET A 174 1.42 18.90 7.72
N SER A 175 0.29 19.41 7.20
CA SER A 175 -1.03 19.13 7.74
C SER A 175 -1.46 17.65 7.58
N LYS A 176 -1.15 17.00 6.45
CA LYS A 176 -1.45 15.58 6.24
C LYS A 176 -0.47 14.65 6.97
N SER A 177 0.75 15.09 7.22
CA SER A 177 1.69 14.40 8.13
C SER A 177 1.22 14.46 9.59
N ALA A 178 0.70 15.60 10.03
CA ALA A 178 0.10 15.73 11.36
C ALA A 178 -1.13 14.82 11.51
N LEU A 179 -1.99 14.75 10.49
CA LEU A 179 -3.12 13.81 10.44
C LEU A 179 -2.68 12.34 10.54
N ASN A 180 -1.65 11.94 9.78
CA ASN A 180 -1.12 10.57 9.83
C ASN A 180 -0.60 10.22 11.23
N SER A 181 0.14 11.14 11.86
CA SER A 181 0.65 10.96 13.23
C SER A 181 -0.48 10.84 14.25
N LEU A 182 -1.45 11.76 14.19
CA LEU A 182 -2.63 11.77 15.05
C LEU A 182 -3.41 10.45 14.98
N MET A 183 -3.62 9.91 13.77
CA MET A 183 -4.35 8.65 13.61
C MET A 183 -3.57 7.45 14.13
N LYS A 184 -2.23 7.44 14.05
CA LYS A 184 -1.43 6.39 14.66
C LYS A 184 -1.46 6.45 16.18
N THR A 185 -1.44 7.64 16.77
CA THR A 185 -1.64 7.83 18.22
C THR A 185 -3.03 7.36 18.65
N MET A 186 -4.09 7.84 17.98
CA MET A 186 -5.47 7.46 18.31
C MET A 186 -5.75 5.97 18.14
N SER A 187 -5.07 5.26 17.22
CA SER A 187 -5.23 3.81 17.11
C SER A 187 -4.77 3.11 18.41
N ILE A 188 -3.60 3.51 18.93
CA ILE A 188 -3.05 2.96 20.18
C ILE A 188 -3.92 3.35 21.38
N ASP A 189 -4.33 4.61 21.48
CA ASP A 189 -5.12 5.14 22.61
C ASP A 189 -6.53 4.52 22.70
N LEU A 190 -7.07 4.00 21.59
CA LEU A 190 -8.44 3.49 21.47
C LEU A 190 -8.51 1.98 21.16
N GLU A 191 -7.41 1.24 21.31
CA GLU A 191 -7.37 -0.23 21.09
C GLU A 191 -8.40 -0.96 21.98
N SER A 192 -8.63 -0.49 23.21
CA SER A 192 -9.62 -1.06 24.13
C SER A 192 -11.08 -0.78 23.77
N ASP A 193 -11.35 0.22 22.91
CA ASP A 193 -12.69 0.47 22.38
C ASP A 193 -13.01 -0.42 21.16
N HIS A 194 -11.99 -1.10 20.60
CA HIS A 194 -12.09 -1.92 19.39
C HIS A 194 -12.67 -1.14 18.19
N ILE A 195 -12.30 0.14 18.07
CA ILE A 195 -12.66 1.03 16.95
C ILE A 195 -11.55 0.96 15.90
N LEU A 196 -11.90 0.64 14.65
CA LEU A 196 -10.93 0.53 13.56
C LEU A 196 -10.47 1.90 13.10
N ILE A 197 -9.16 2.21 13.19
CA ILE A 197 -8.61 3.50 12.76
C ILE A 197 -7.59 3.29 11.65
N THR A 198 -7.78 3.96 10.51
CA THR A 198 -6.85 3.87 9.37
C THR A 198 -6.89 5.11 8.47
N CYS A 199 -5.87 5.24 7.60
CA CYS A 199 -5.68 6.34 6.66
C CYS A 199 -5.66 5.83 5.22
N PHE A 200 -6.35 6.54 4.34
CA PHE A 200 -6.37 6.29 2.91
C PHE A 200 -5.73 7.41 2.11
N CYS A 201 -4.90 7.08 1.13
CA CYS A 201 -4.57 7.97 0.04
C CYS A 201 -5.57 7.72 -1.11
N PRO A 202 -6.38 8.71 -1.52
CA PRO A 202 -7.39 8.54 -2.57
C PRO A 202 -6.80 8.50 -3.99
N GLY A 203 -5.49 8.73 -4.14
CA GLY A 203 -4.81 8.96 -5.42
C GLY A 203 -4.78 10.44 -5.81
N TRP A 204 -4.41 10.75 -7.06
CA TRP A 204 -4.52 12.09 -7.62
C TRP A 204 -5.84 12.21 -8.38
N VAL A 205 -6.83 12.86 -7.75
CA VAL A 205 -8.25 12.78 -8.15
C VAL A 205 -8.73 14.07 -8.81
N GLN A 206 -9.43 13.95 -9.94
CA GLN A 206 -10.07 15.03 -10.69
C GLN A 206 -11.12 15.73 -9.82
N THR A 207 -10.72 16.86 -9.24
CA THR A 207 -11.46 17.69 -8.29
C THR A 207 -10.91 19.11 -8.39
N ASP A 208 -11.60 20.11 -7.83
CA ASP A 208 -11.07 21.48 -7.70
C ASP A 208 -9.65 21.54 -7.09
N MET A 209 -9.31 20.58 -6.21
CA MET A 209 -8.01 20.48 -5.54
C MET A 209 -6.96 19.76 -6.40
N GLY A 210 -7.36 18.70 -7.12
CA GLY A 210 -6.45 17.92 -7.96
C GLY A 210 -6.20 18.53 -9.35
N GLY A 211 -7.13 19.35 -9.84
CA GLY A 211 -7.11 19.92 -11.18
C GLY A 211 -7.56 18.93 -12.28
N PRO A 212 -7.69 19.41 -13.54
CA PRO A 212 -8.22 18.62 -14.65
C PRO A 212 -7.25 17.52 -15.14
N ASN A 213 -5.96 17.65 -14.86
CA ASN A 213 -4.92 16.71 -15.30
C ASN A 213 -4.74 15.51 -14.35
N ALA A 214 -5.58 15.39 -13.33
CA ALA A 214 -5.48 14.34 -12.34
C ALA A 214 -5.83 12.96 -12.94
N SER A 215 -5.15 11.91 -12.47
CA SER A 215 -5.10 10.62 -13.17
C SER A 215 -6.34 9.74 -13.03
N ILE A 216 -7.23 10.03 -12.08
CA ILE A 216 -8.46 9.26 -11.81
C ILE A 216 -9.63 10.19 -11.48
N THR A 217 -10.85 9.78 -11.80
CA THR A 217 -12.09 10.49 -11.45
C THR A 217 -12.46 10.34 -9.97
N ALA A 218 -13.35 11.22 -9.49
CA ALA A 218 -13.86 11.14 -8.12
C ALA A 218 -14.66 9.84 -7.89
N GLU A 219 -15.42 9.41 -8.88
CA GLU A 219 -16.23 8.20 -8.92
C GLU A 219 -15.36 6.93 -8.83
N GLU A 220 -14.29 6.84 -9.64
CA GLU A 220 -13.33 5.71 -9.57
C GLU A 220 -12.62 5.63 -8.21
N SER A 221 -12.17 6.78 -7.70
CA SER A 221 -11.54 6.87 -6.38
C SER A 221 -12.51 6.43 -5.27
N ALA A 222 -13.75 6.90 -5.31
CA ALA A 222 -14.78 6.54 -4.34
C ALA A 222 -15.14 5.05 -4.37
N ALA A 223 -15.33 4.47 -5.56
CA ALA A 223 -15.60 3.04 -5.73
C ALA A 223 -14.47 2.17 -5.18
N ALA A 224 -13.22 2.52 -5.48
CA ALA A 224 -12.04 1.82 -4.95
C ALA A 224 -11.96 1.93 -3.42
N LEU A 225 -12.17 3.12 -2.85
CA LEU A 225 -12.16 3.37 -1.41
C LEU A 225 -13.24 2.56 -0.68
N VAL A 226 -14.51 2.63 -1.12
CA VAL A 226 -15.61 1.88 -0.50
C VAL A 226 -15.40 0.37 -0.61
N SER A 227 -14.86 -0.12 -1.73
CA SER A 227 -14.47 -1.54 -1.88
C SER A 227 -13.36 -1.95 -0.90
N SER A 228 -12.41 -1.06 -0.60
CA SER A 228 -11.38 -1.29 0.41
C SER A 228 -11.93 -1.22 1.84
N PHE A 229 -12.84 -0.29 2.14
CA PHE A 229 -13.42 -0.15 3.49
C PHE A 229 -14.08 -1.46 3.97
N ALA A 230 -14.79 -2.16 3.08
CA ALA A 230 -15.45 -3.42 3.37
C ALA A 230 -14.50 -4.60 3.70
N LYS A 231 -13.19 -4.44 3.50
CA LYS A 231 -12.15 -5.47 3.72
C LYS A 231 -11.30 -5.20 4.97
N LEU A 232 -11.50 -4.06 5.63
CA LEU A 232 -10.72 -3.65 6.78
C LEU A 232 -10.97 -4.56 7.99
N ASN A 233 -9.88 -4.98 8.62
CA ASN A 233 -9.85 -5.87 9.79
C ASN A 233 -8.78 -5.36 10.81
N LYS A 234 -8.46 -6.16 11.85
CA LYS A 234 -7.44 -5.80 12.85
C LYS A 234 -6.04 -5.53 12.26
N GLU A 235 -5.66 -6.20 11.17
CA GLU A 235 -4.34 -6.05 10.53
C GLU A 235 -4.14 -4.65 9.94
N HIS A 236 -5.24 -3.96 9.61
CA HIS A 236 -5.23 -2.61 9.04
C HIS A 236 -5.30 -1.50 10.11
N HIS A 237 -5.49 -1.87 11.39
CA HIS A 237 -5.65 -0.93 12.49
C HIS A 237 -4.31 -0.23 12.80
N GLY A 238 -4.24 1.08 12.52
CA GLY A 238 -3.02 1.86 12.67
C GLY A 238 -1.87 1.44 11.75
N ASP A 239 -2.14 0.76 10.63
CA ASP A 239 -1.11 0.33 9.67
C ASP A 239 -0.70 1.46 8.69
N MET A 240 0.57 1.43 8.27
CA MET A 240 1.24 2.34 7.33
C MET A 240 2.29 1.62 6.43
N ALA A 241 2.25 0.28 6.34
CA ALA A 241 3.30 -0.63 5.85
C ALA A 241 3.53 -0.70 4.30
N PRO A 242 4.61 -1.38 3.82
CA PRO A 242 4.90 -1.58 2.38
C PRO A 242 3.81 -2.30 1.58
N TYR A 243 3.58 -1.81 0.36
CA TYR A 243 2.35 -2.10 -0.39
C TYR A 243 2.38 -3.41 -1.21
N SER A 244 3.54 -3.85 -1.69
CA SER A 244 3.61 -4.97 -2.65
C SER A 244 4.98 -5.67 -2.69
N VAL A 245 4.99 -7.00 -2.61
CA VAL A 245 6.19 -7.85 -2.76
C VAL A 245 5.98 -8.87 -3.88
N MET A 246 6.99 -9.10 -4.71
CA MET A 246 6.96 -10.07 -5.81
C MET A 246 8.13 -11.05 -5.72
N VAL A 247 7.86 -12.34 -5.85
CA VAL A 247 8.88 -13.41 -5.87
C VAL A 247 8.87 -14.12 -7.21
N THR A 248 10.03 -14.16 -7.89
CA THR A 248 10.18 -14.86 -9.18
C THR A 248 10.52 -16.33 -9.01
N GLY A 249 9.92 -17.20 -9.83
CA GLY A 249 10.15 -18.64 -9.74
C GLY A 249 9.67 -19.25 -8.42
N ALA A 250 8.55 -18.75 -7.89
CA ALA A 250 8.03 -19.09 -6.57
C ALA A 250 7.29 -20.44 -6.49
N ASN A 251 7.28 -21.22 -7.56
CA ASN A 251 6.40 -22.39 -7.68
C ASN A 251 6.81 -23.61 -6.82
N ARG A 252 7.98 -23.59 -6.18
CA ARG A 252 8.52 -24.60 -5.25
C ARG A 252 9.82 -24.12 -4.58
N GLY A 253 10.30 -24.84 -3.56
CA GLY A 253 11.61 -24.60 -2.93
C GLY A 253 11.71 -23.21 -2.28
N ILE A 254 12.90 -22.58 -2.37
CA ILE A 254 13.20 -21.28 -1.73
C ILE A 254 12.13 -20.22 -2.05
N GLY A 255 11.77 -20.05 -3.32
CA GLY A 255 10.76 -19.05 -3.71
C GLY A 255 9.37 -19.29 -3.11
N LEU A 256 8.97 -20.55 -2.90
CA LEU A 256 7.74 -20.90 -2.19
C LEU A 256 7.85 -20.64 -0.68
N GLY A 257 9.01 -20.95 -0.10
CA GLY A 257 9.32 -20.64 1.30
C GLY A 257 9.21 -19.14 1.57
N LEU A 258 9.87 -18.32 0.75
CA LEU A 258 9.82 -16.87 0.83
C LEU A 258 8.40 -16.31 0.70
N VAL A 259 7.56 -16.83 -0.20
CA VAL A 259 6.15 -16.45 -0.29
C VAL A 259 5.41 -16.76 1.02
N LYS A 260 5.63 -17.94 1.62
CA LYS A 260 5.02 -18.31 2.91
C LYS A 260 5.49 -17.40 4.05
N GLU A 261 6.77 -17.04 4.10
CA GLU A 261 7.29 -16.11 5.12
C GLU A 261 6.77 -14.67 4.93
N PHE A 262 6.72 -14.14 3.70
CA PHE A 262 6.15 -12.82 3.46
C PHE A 262 4.66 -12.76 3.83
N LEU A 263 3.90 -13.82 3.59
CA LEU A 263 2.49 -13.89 4.03
C LEU A 263 2.33 -13.96 5.57
N LYS A 264 3.36 -14.27 6.36
CA LYS A 264 3.26 -14.13 7.83
C LYS A 264 3.32 -12.68 8.29
N ASN A 265 3.78 -11.75 7.45
CA ASN A 265 3.82 -10.33 7.76
C ASN A 265 2.49 -9.68 7.34
N SER A 266 1.69 -9.24 8.31
CA SER A 266 0.38 -8.60 8.08
C SER A 266 0.50 -7.23 7.40
N GLY A 267 1.62 -6.53 7.54
CA GLY A 267 1.86 -5.25 6.88
C GLY A 267 2.08 -5.36 5.36
N ILE A 268 2.30 -6.56 4.82
CA ILE A 268 2.42 -6.76 3.37
C ILE A 268 1.02 -6.91 2.77
N GLN A 269 0.60 -5.88 2.04
CA GLN A 269 -0.76 -5.75 1.48
C GLN A 269 -0.99 -6.61 0.22
N HIS A 270 0.08 -6.97 -0.52
CA HIS A 270 -0.01 -7.83 -1.72
C HIS A 270 1.27 -8.65 -1.93
N VAL A 271 1.13 -9.96 -2.16
CA VAL A 271 2.23 -10.88 -2.48
C VAL A 271 2.02 -11.51 -3.85
N ILE A 272 2.92 -11.23 -4.77
CA ILE A 272 2.87 -11.72 -6.16
C ILE A 272 3.87 -12.87 -6.32
N ALA A 273 3.36 -14.09 -6.45
CA ALA A 273 4.16 -15.28 -6.70
C ALA A 273 4.12 -15.62 -8.18
N THR A 274 5.27 -15.62 -8.87
CA THR A 274 5.30 -15.92 -10.31
C THR A 274 5.86 -17.29 -10.65
N ALA A 275 5.22 -17.95 -11.62
CA ALA A 275 5.59 -19.25 -12.13
C ALA A 275 5.67 -19.23 -13.67
N ARG A 276 6.47 -20.14 -14.26
CA ARG A 276 6.54 -20.30 -15.73
C ARG A 276 5.20 -20.75 -16.32
N ASN A 277 4.54 -21.65 -15.60
CA ASN A 277 3.14 -22.00 -15.78
C ASN A 277 2.45 -21.89 -14.40
N PRO A 278 1.53 -20.95 -14.18
CA PRO A 278 0.76 -20.83 -12.95
C PRO A 278 -0.07 -22.07 -12.63
N ASP A 279 -0.52 -22.81 -13.65
CA ASP A 279 -1.41 -23.95 -13.43
C ASP A 279 -0.71 -25.16 -12.80
N ASP A 280 0.60 -25.29 -13.01
CA ASP A 280 1.42 -26.32 -12.37
C ASP A 280 1.82 -25.98 -10.93
N ALA A 281 1.56 -24.75 -10.46
CA ALA A 281 1.97 -24.25 -9.15
C ALA A 281 1.02 -24.69 -8.01
N LYS A 282 0.77 -26.01 -7.90
CA LYS A 282 -0.18 -26.61 -6.96
C LYS A 282 0.01 -26.15 -5.50
N GLU A 283 1.25 -26.08 -5.03
CA GLU A 283 1.56 -25.65 -3.66
C GLU A 283 1.27 -24.15 -3.41
N LEU A 284 1.39 -23.30 -4.43
CA LEU A 284 0.98 -21.89 -4.32
C LEU A 284 -0.56 -21.76 -4.37
N LYS A 285 -1.22 -22.52 -5.26
CA LYS A 285 -2.69 -22.55 -5.36
C LYS A 285 -3.38 -23.14 -4.11
N ALA A 286 -2.66 -23.90 -3.29
CA ALA A 286 -3.14 -24.42 -2.01
C ALA A 286 -3.09 -23.40 -0.85
N ILE A 287 -2.44 -22.24 -1.03
CA ILE A 287 -2.42 -21.17 -0.04
C ILE A 287 -3.69 -20.32 -0.23
N THR A 288 -4.55 -20.28 0.79
CA THR A 288 -5.85 -19.60 0.76
C THR A 288 -5.81 -18.15 1.24
N ASP A 289 -4.63 -17.51 1.25
CA ASP A 289 -4.46 -16.12 1.69
C ASP A 289 -4.89 -15.16 0.57
N GLY A 290 -5.88 -14.30 0.84
CA GLY A 290 -6.44 -13.35 -0.13
C GLY A 290 -5.46 -12.29 -0.64
N ARG A 291 -4.27 -12.15 -0.02
CA ARG A 291 -3.19 -11.25 -0.46
C ARG A 291 -2.27 -11.90 -1.48
N LEU A 292 -2.36 -13.22 -1.72
CA LEU A 292 -1.54 -13.93 -2.69
C LEU A 292 -2.12 -13.84 -4.10
N SER A 293 -1.30 -13.50 -5.09
CA SER A 293 -1.60 -13.62 -6.51
C SER A 293 -0.58 -14.49 -7.23
N VAL A 294 -1.05 -15.56 -7.87
CA VAL A 294 -0.20 -16.52 -8.60
C VAL A 294 -0.28 -16.22 -10.09
N LEU A 295 0.78 -15.63 -10.65
CA LEU A 295 0.77 -15.07 -12.02
C LEU A 295 1.84 -15.69 -12.92
N LYS A 296 1.60 -15.66 -14.23
CA LYS A 296 2.65 -15.89 -15.23
C LYS A 296 3.49 -14.63 -15.32
N LEU A 297 4.81 -14.77 -15.51
CA LEU A 297 5.71 -13.63 -15.63
C LEU A 297 5.40 -12.80 -16.90
N ASP A 298 4.74 -11.66 -16.73
CA ASP A 298 4.33 -10.71 -17.78
C ASP A 298 4.44 -9.28 -17.21
N VAL A 299 5.49 -8.56 -17.60
CA VAL A 299 5.93 -7.31 -16.95
C VAL A 299 4.88 -6.20 -17.03
N GLU A 300 4.06 -6.18 -18.08
CA GLU A 300 3.08 -5.10 -18.33
C GLU A 300 1.78 -5.28 -17.54
N LYS A 301 1.47 -6.49 -17.06
CA LYS A 301 0.19 -6.81 -16.39
C LYS A 301 0.29 -6.97 -14.87
N ILE A 302 1.51 -7.02 -14.33
CA ILE A 302 1.73 -7.57 -12.98
C ILE A 302 1.46 -6.59 -11.82
N VAL A 303 1.48 -5.26 -12.03
CA VAL A 303 1.20 -4.30 -10.95
C VAL A 303 0.52 -3.02 -11.44
N GLY A 304 -0.49 -2.56 -10.69
CA GLY A 304 -1.18 -1.28 -10.92
C GLY A 304 -0.40 -0.04 -10.49
N ASP A 305 -1.12 1.06 -10.21
CA ASP A 305 -0.52 2.40 -10.15
C ASP A 305 0.48 2.68 -9.03
N LYS A 306 0.48 1.86 -7.99
CA LYS A 306 1.38 1.98 -6.83
C LYS A 306 2.74 1.26 -6.97
N GLY A 307 2.98 0.59 -8.10
CA GLY A 307 4.26 -0.04 -8.40
C GLY A 307 4.63 -1.24 -7.51
N LEU A 308 5.84 -1.77 -7.70
CA LEU A 308 6.38 -2.91 -6.97
C LEU A 308 7.35 -2.45 -5.88
N THR A 309 7.03 -2.70 -4.60
CA THR A 309 7.89 -2.24 -3.48
C THR A 309 9.13 -3.13 -3.31
N VAL A 310 8.96 -4.46 -3.31
CA VAL A 310 10.09 -5.40 -3.22
C VAL A 310 10.03 -6.43 -4.34
N LEU A 311 11.10 -6.53 -5.13
CA LEU A 311 11.33 -7.63 -6.07
C LEU A 311 12.31 -8.63 -5.46
N VAL A 312 11.95 -9.91 -5.48
CA VAL A 312 12.86 -11.01 -5.20
C VAL A 312 13.14 -11.81 -6.47
N ASN A 313 14.34 -11.63 -7.01
CA ASN A 313 14.90 -12.38 -8.13
C ASN A 313 15.39 -13.76 -7.66
N ASN A 314 14.45 -14.69 -7.48
CA ASN A 314 14.70 -16.07 -7.07
C ASN A 314 14.73 -17.05 -8.26
N ALA A 315 14.16 -16.70 -9.43
CA ALA A 315 14.12 -17.58 -10.59
C ALA A 315 15.52 -18.10 -10.98
N GLY A 316 15.60 -19.41 -11.26
CA GLY A 316 16.83 -20.02 -11.72
C GLY A 316 16.66 -21.47 -12.17
N ILE A 317 17.53 -21.90 -13.08
CA ILE A 317 17.63 -23.27 -13.58
C ILE A 317 19.09 -23.74 -13.55
N TRP A 318 19.26 -25.04 -13.32
CA TRP A 318 20.53 -25.72 -13.52
C TRP A 318 20.49 -26.44 -14.86
N VAL A 319 21.53 -26.22 -15.67
CA VAL A 319 21.69 -26.85 -16.98
C VAL A 319 23.10 -27.40 -17.02
N LYS A 320 23.22 -28.73 -17.19
CA LYS A 320 24.53 -29.39 -17.20
C LYS A 320 25.31 -28.94 -18.43
N TYR A 321 26.47 -28.35 -18.21
CA TYR A 321 27.37 -27.86 -19.23
C TYR A 321 28.82 -28.02 -18.77
N PHE A 322 29.66 -28.59 -19.64
CA PHE A 322 31.04 -28.96 -19.36
C PHE A 322 32.00 -28.22 -20.31
N THR A 323 33.25 -28.03 -19.89
CA THR A 323 34.29 -27.38 -20.72
C THR A 323 34.89 -28.30 -21.79
N ASN A 324 34.66 -29.61 -21.69
CA ASN A 324 35.25 -30.65 -22.54
C ASN A 324 34.21 -31.38 -23.41
N GLN A 325 33.06 -30.76 -23.68
CA GLN A 325 32.00 -31.30 -24.53
C GLN A 325 31.62 -30.28 -25.61
N GLU A 326 31.04 -30.78 -26.72
CA GLU A 326 30.50 -29.96 -27.81
C GLU A 326 29.56 -28.85 -27.28
N PRO A 327 29.77 -27.58 -27.66
CA PRO A 327 29.08 -26.45 -27.04
C PRO A 327 27.61 -26.34 -27.45
N ASN A 328 26.70 -26.88 -26.63
CA ASN A 328 25.26 -26.65 -26.76
C ASN A 328 24.89 -25.20 -26.39
N ARG A 329 25.09 -24.30 -27.35
CA ARG A 329 24.86 -22.86 -27.23
C ARG A 329 23.42 -22.51 -26.79
N ALA A 330 22.42 -23.28 -27.22
CA ALA A 330 21.02 -23.04 -26.88
C ALA A 330 20.76 -23.23 -25.37
N ASP A 331 21.25 -24.32 -24.80
CA ASP A 331 21.09 -24.61 -23.37
C ASP A 331 21.95 -23.68 -22.49
N PHE A 332 23.12 -23.26 -22.96
CA PHE A 332 23.93 -22.22 -22.29
C PHE A 332 23.20 -20.87 -22.24
N ILE A 333 22.69 -20.39 -23.38
CA ILE A 333 21.92 -19.13 -23.47
C ILE A 333 20.65 -19.20 -22.62
N LYS A 334 19.96 -20.35 -22.60
CA LYS A 334 18.75 -20.57 -21.78
C LYS A 334 19.04 -20.48 -20.29
N ALA A 335 20.15 -21.06 -19.82
CA ALA A 335 20.60 -20.91 -18.43
C ALA A 335 20.93 -19.44 -18.11
N PHE A 336 21.66 -18.78 -19.00
CA PHE A 336 22.03 -17.37 -18.86
C PHE A 336 20.80 -16.45 -18.78
N ASN A 337 19.90 -16.52 -19.78
CA ASN A 337 18.67 -15.73 -19.84
C ASN A 337 17.77 -15.95 -18.61
N THR A 338 17.73 -17.17 -18.05
CA THR A 338 16.87 -17.46 -16.89
C THR A 338 17.50 -17.04 -15.56
N ASN A 339 18.81 -17.18 -15.40
CA ASN A 339 19.51 -16.94 -14.14
C ASN A 339 20.02 -15.51 -14.00
N THR A 340 20.07 -14.74 -15.10
CA THR A 340 20.64 -13.37 -15.17
C THR A 340 19.57 -12.29 -15.47
N ALA A 341 18.34 -12.66 -15.86
CA ALA A 341 17.20 -11.73 -16.01
C ALA A 341 16.33 -11.68 -14.72
N SER A 342 15.76 -10.54 -14.32
CA SER A 342 14.65 -9.91 -15.05
C SER A 342 14.51 -8.40 -14.79
N THR A 343 14.20 -7.64 -15.83
CA THR A 343 13.97 -6.19 -15.80
C THR A 343 12.57 -5.81 -15.28
N PHE A 344 12.46 -5.60 -13.97
CA PHE A 344 11.36 -4.80 -13.38
C PHE A 344 11.81 -3.38 -13.03
N LEU A 345 12.96 -2.93 -13.55
CA LEU A 345 13.53 -1.60 -13.31
C LEU A 345 12.51 -0.46 -13.50
N PRO A 346 11.61 -0.47 -14.51
CA PRO A 346 10.58 0.57 -14.62
C PRO A 346 9.57 0.56 -13.46
N LEU A 347 9.16 -0.62 -12.98
CA LEU A 347 8.17 -0.75 -11.89
C LEU A 347 8.77 -0.45 -10.51
N LEU A 348 10.03 -0.81 -10.30
CA LEU A 348 10.79 -0.50 -9.09
C LEU A 348 11.21 0.97 -9.07
N ARG A 349 11.60 1.57 -10.20
CA ARG A 349 11.78 3.03 -10.32
C ARG A 349 10.46 3.76 -10.11
N LYS A 350 9.32 3.24 -10.59
CA LYS A 350 7.98 3.79 -10.28
C LYS A 350 7.75 3.78 -8.76
N ALA A 351 7.95 2.66 -8.07
CA ALA A 351 7.82 2.60 -6.61
C ALA A 351 8.83 3.51 -5.87
N ALA A 352 10.11 3.52 -6.28
CA ALA A 352 11.14 4.37 -5.69
C ALA A 352 10.84 5.86 -5.87
N SER A 353 10.40 6.27 -7.06
CA SER A 353 10.01 7.66 -7.36
C SER A 353 8.75 8.11 -6.61
N GLN A 354 7.94 7.17 -6.12
CA GLN A 354 6.78 7.43 -5.25
C GLN A 354 7.14 7.47 -3.76
N LYS A 355 8.43 7.34 -3.40
CA LYS A 355 8.97 7.32 -2.04
C LYS A 355 10.09 8.38 -1.91
N SER A 356 10.54 8.69 -0.69
CA SER A 356 11.45 9.83 -0.45
C SER A 356 12.46 9.73 0.67
N SER A 357 12.54 8.61 1.40
CA SER A 357 13.49 8.45 2.52
C SER A 357 14.92 8.84 2.14
N ASP A 358 15.30 8.52 0.89
CA ASP A 358 16.60 8.58 0.23
C ASP A 358 17.72 7.81 0.97
N GLU A 359 17.48 7.43 2.22
CA GLU A 359 17.92 6.17 2.81
C GLU A 359 17.45 4.96 1.99
N PHE A 360 18.37 4.02 1.79
CA PHE A 360 18.09 2.70 1.26
C PHE A 360 17.23 1.89 2.24
N SER A 361 16.00 1.54 1.85
CA SER A 361 15.12 0.69 2.65
C SER A 361 14.31 -0.27 1.76
N VAL A 362 14.00 -1.44 2.31
CA VAL A 362 13.04 -2.39 1.71
C VAL A 362 11.62 -1.83 1.64
N ASP A 363 11.27 -0.87 2.49
CA ASP A 363 9.97 -0.18 2.47
C ASP A 363 9.88 0.91 1.41
N ARG A 364 11.03 1.29 0.82
CA ARG A 364 11.14 2.23 -0.29
C ARG A 364 11.00 1.49 -1.62
N ALA A 365 12.07 0.81 -2.02
CA ALA A 365 12.16 0.01 -3.23
C ALA A 365 13.39 -0.90 -3.11
N ALA A 366 13.22 -2.21 -3.26
CA ALA A 366 14.32 -3.16 -3.16
C ALA A 366 14.33 -4.24 -4.26
N ILE A 367 15.54 -4.58 -4.71
CA ILE A 367 15.87 -5.73 -5.55
C ILE A 367 16.70 -6.68 -4.71
N LEU A 368 16.11 -7.80 -4.31
CA LEU A 368 16.77 -8.86 -3.56
C LEU A 368 17.04 -10.03 -4.52
N ASN A 369 18.29 -10.44 -4.68
CA ASN A 369 18.68 -11.46 -5.66
C ASN A 369 19.14 -12.74 -4.97
N ILE A 370 18.62 -13.89 -5.38
CA ILE A 370 19.11 -15.19 -4.93
C ILE A 370 20.25 -15.63 -5.86
N SER A 371 21.47 -15.42 -5.40
CA SER A 371 22.71 -15.80 -6.06
C SER A 371 23.30 -17.09 -5.47
N SER A 372 24.56 -17.39 -5.80
CA SER A 372 25.26 -18.59 -5.34
C SER A 372 26.76 -18.33 -5.23
N SER A 373 27.41 -18.94 -4.23
CA SER A 373 28.87 -19.01 -4.09
C SER A 373 29.55 -19.61 -5.32
N LEU A 374 28.84 -20.43 -6.11
CA LEU A 374 29.34 -20.97 -7.38
C LEU A 374 29.58 -19.89 -8.45
N GLY A 375 28.94 -18.73 -8.35
CA GLY A 375 29.16 -17.56 -9.22
C GLY A 375 30.34 -16.67 -8.80
N SER A 376 30.98 -16.95 -7.66
CA SER A 376 32.19 -16.23 -7.23
C SER A 376 33.41 -16.70 -8.00
N ILE A 377 34.14 -15.75 -8.61
CA ILE A 377 35.39 -16.02 -9.33
C ILE A 377 36.51 -16.39 -8.34
N GLY A 378 36.67 -15.59 -7.27
CA GLY A 378 37.75 -15.77 -6.29
C GLY A 378 37.67 -17.05 -5.45
N THR A 379 36.54 -17.75 -5.45
CA THR A 379 36.36 -19.04 -4.76
C THR A 379 36.08 -20.20 -5.71
N ASN A 380 36.36 -20.04 -7.02
CA ASN A 380 36.16 -21.10 -8.00
C ASN A 380 37.40 -22.00 -8.13
N THR A 381 37.43 -23.09 -7.37
CA THR A 381 38.53 -24.07 -7.38
C THR A 381 38.25 -25.34 -8.20
N SER A 382 37.03 -25.50 -8.76
CA SER A 382 36.59 -26.78 -9.36
C SER A 382 36.03 -26.70 -10.79
N GLY A 383 36.02 -25.52 -11.43
CA GLY A 383 35.61 -25.39 -12.84
C GLY A 383 34.17 -25.86 -13.08
N SER A 384 33.90 -26.58 -14.18
CA SER A 384 32.58 -27.19 -14.39
C SER A 384 32.26 -28.29 -13.37
N GLY A 385 33.28 -29.00 -12.86
CA GLY A 385 33.13 -30.19 -12.03
C GLY A 385 32.32 -31.31 -12.70
N GLU A 386 32.07 -32.38 -11.94
CA GLU A 386 31.30 -33.55 -12.39
C GLU A 386 29.81 -33.23 -12.64
N ASN A 387 29.29 -32.19 -11.99
CA ASN A 387 27.88 -31.77 -12.08
C ASN A 387 27.57 -30.85 -13.28
N GLY A 388 28.56 -30.55 -14.13
CA GLY A 388 28.38 -29.71 -15.31
C GLY A 388 27.93 -28.29 -14.94
N ALA A 389 28.56 -27.69 -13.92
CA ALA A 389 28.13 -26.43 -13.35
C ALA A 389 28.42 -25.20 -14.23
N LEU A 390 29.08 -25.32 -15.39
CA LEU A 390 29.68 -24.17 -16.09
C LEU A 390 28.66 -23.08 -16.42
N ALA A 391 27.54 -23.43 -17.05
CA ALA A 391 26.49 -22.48 -17.41
C ALA A 391 25.85 -21.83 -16.16
N TYR A 392 25.69 -22.59 -15.07
CA TYR A 392 25.19 -22.06 -13.80
C TYR A 392 26.19 -21.08 -13.15
N ARG A 393 27.47 -21.46 -13.08
CA ARG A 393 28.55 -20.60 -12.58
C ARG A 393 28.65 -19.29 -13.36
N VAL A 394 28.73 -19.36 -14.69
CA VAL A 394 28.86 -18.16 -15.53
C VAL A 394 27.63 -17.27 -15.38
N SER A 395 26.42 -17.83 -15.40
CA SER A 395 25.20 -17.03 -15.27
C SER A 395 24.99 -16.40 -13.89
N LYS A 396 25.41 -17.06 -12.80
CA LYS A 396 25.41 -16.46 -11.44
C LYS A 396 26.57 -15.47 -11.23
N SER A 397 27.71 -15.66 -11.90
CA SER A 397 28.78 -14.66 -11.93
C SER A 397 28.36 -13.40 -12.70
N ALA A 398 27.70 -13.58 -13.85
CA ALA A 398 27.08 -12.49 -14.60
C ALA A 398 25.96 -11.80 -13.82
N LEU A 399 25.14 -12.54 -13.07
CA LEU A 399 24.16 -11.95 -12.14
C LEU A 399 24.83 -11.08 -11.08
N ASN A 400 25.91 -11.55 -10.44
CA ASN A 400 26.64 -10.77 -9.43
C ASN A 400 27.23 -9.49 -10.03
N SER A 401 27.85 -9.59 -11.21
CA SER A 401 28.40 -8.43 -11.92
C SER A 401 27.30 -7.44 -12.31
N LEU A 402 26.21 -7.93 -12.91
CA LEU A 402 25.06 -7.12 -13.30
C LEU A 402 24.42 -6.44 -12.09
N MET A 403 24.22 -7.14 -10.98
CA MET A 403 23.64 -6.56 -9.77
C MET A 403 24.57 -5.56 -9.09
N LYS A 404 25.90 -5.73 -9.18
CA LYS A 404 26.82 -4.68 -8.72
C LYS A 404 26.72 -3.43 -9.60
N THR A 405 26.66 -3.57 -10.92
CA THR A 405 26.43 -2.44 -11.84
C THR A 405 25.08 -1.77 -11.57
N VAL A 406 24.00 -2.53 -11.48
CA VAL A 406 22.65 -2.04 -11.19
C VAL A 406 22.58 -1.37 -9.80
N SER A 407 23.33 -1.83 -8.79
CA SER A 407 23.40 -1.15 -7.49
C SER A 407 23.98 0.26 -7.56
N ILE A 408 24.87 0.52 -8.53
CA ILE A 408 25.47 1.83 -8.78
C ILE A 408 24.53 2.66 -9.68
N ASP A 409 24.01 2.07 -10.76
CA ASP A 409 23.10 2.76 -11.69
C ASP A 409 21.78 3.23 -11.04
N LEU A 410 21.35 2.53 -9.98
CA LEU A 410 20.16 2.85 -9.19
C LEU A 410 20.48 3.53 -7.84
N GLU A 411 21.75 3.84 -7.55
CA GLU A 411 22.15 4.56 -6.33
C GLU A 411 21.44 5.92 -6.25
N LYS A 412 21.41 6.64 -7.39
CA LYS A 412 20.66 7.90 -7.57
C LYS A 412 19.13 7.76 -7.47
N ASP A 413 18.60 6.56 -7.68
CA ASP A 413 17.17 6.26 -7.54
C ASP A 413 16.87 5.81 -6.08
N HIS A 414 17.93 5.61 -5.28
CA HIS A 414 17.96 5.07 -3.91
C HIS A 414 17.22 3.72 -3.80
N ILE A 415 17.37 2.86 -4.82
CA ILE A 415 16.81 1.50 -4.81
C ILE A 415 17.83 0.57 -4.15
N LEU A 416 17.44 -0.12 -3.09
CA LEU A 416 18.31 -1.09 -2.43
C LEU A 416 18.52 -2.30 -3.34
N VAL A 417 19.76 -2.57 -3.75
CA VAL A 417 20.10 -3.77 -4.53
C VAL A 417 21.00 -4.67 -3.69
N ALA A 418 20.48 -5.83 -3.30
CA ALA A 418 21.18 -6.81 -2.50
C ALA A 418 21.23 -8.18 -3.20
N SER A 419 22.28 -8.96 -2.95
CA SER A 419 22.44 -10.32 -3.45
C SER A 419 22.80 -11.25 -2.31
N PHE A 420 22.03 -12.33 -2.16
CA PHE A 420 22.15 -13.30 -1.08
C PHE A 420 22.57 -14.65 -1.66
N CYS A 421 23.47 -15.35 -0.96
CA CYS A 421 23.76 -16.75 -1.23
C CYS A 421 23.13 -17.57 -0.09
N PRO A 422 22.02 -18.29 -0.31
CA PRO A 422 21.34 -19.07 0.73
C PRO A 422 22.11 -20.35 1.13
N GLY A 423 23.30 -20.57 0.56
CA GLY A 423 24.10 -21.78 0.72
C GLY A 423 23.58 -22.94 -0.12
N TRP A 424 23.88 -24.16 0.30
CA TRP A 424 23.45 -25.37 -0.39
C TRP A 424 22.14 -25.87 0.24
N VAL A 425 21.01 -25.48 -0.37
CA VAL A 425 19.65 -25.72 0.17
C VAL A 425 18.98 -26.93 -0.47
N GLN A 426 18.32 -27.76 0.36
CA GLN A 426 17.55 -28.95 0.01
C GLN A 426 16.34 -28.62 -0.88
N THR A 427 16.60 -28.52 -2.17
CA THR A 427 15.64 -28.20 -3.22
C THR A 427 15.81 -29.20 -4.36
N GLY A 428 14.88 -29.19 -5.34
CA GLY A 428 15.07 -29.95 -6.57
C GLY A 428 16.33 -29.57 -7.39
N MET A 429 17.03 -28.50 -7.03
CA MET A 429 18.33 -28.12 -7.60
C MET A 429 19.51 -28.52 -6.71
N GLY A 430 19.39 -28.37 -5.38
CA GLY A 430 20.43 -28.75 -4.42
C GLY A 430 20.54 -30.26 -4.16
N GLY A 431 19.44 -31.00 -4.35
CA GLY A 431 19.34 -32.42 -4.02
C GLY A 431 19.07 -32.69 -2.54
N PRO A 432 18.83 -33.96 -2.15
CA PRO A 432 18.49 -34.33 -0.77
C PRO A 432 19.66 -34.18 0.21
N ASN A 433 20.90 -34.30 -0.27
CA ASN A 433 22.12 -34.26 0.56
C ASN A 433 22.60 -32.84 0.86
N ALA A 434 21.84 -31.82 0.48
CA ALA A 434 22.21 -30.43 0.70
C ALA A 434 22.18 -30.06 2.19
N SER A 435 23.09 -29.18 2.62
CA SER A 435 23.38 -28.94 4.04
C SER A 435 22.39 -28.05 4.78
N ILE A 436 21.45 -27.41 4.08
CA ILE A 436 20.49 -26.44 4.63
C ILE A 436 19.07 -26.81 4.21
N THR A 437 18.10 -26.80 5.13
CA THR A 437 16.67 -27.00 4.83
C THR A 437 16.04 -25.72 4.29
N VAL A 438 14.98 -25.81 3.47
CA VAL A 438 14.25 -24.64 2.93
C VAL A 438 13.64 -23.75 4.03
N SER A 439 13.43 -24.30 5.23
CA SER A 439 12.98 -23.55 6.40
C SER A 439 14.07 -22.75 7.11
N ARG A 440 15.35 -22.96 6.77
CA ARG A 440 16.52 -22.42 7.49
C ARG A 440 17.41 -21.52 6.62
N GLY A 441 17.31 -21.58 5.29
CA GLY A 441 18.07 -20.75 4.35
C GLY A 441 17.20 -20.18 3.24
#